data_AF-A0A1F6WUQ0-F1
#
_entry.id   AF-A0A1F6WUQ0-F1
#
_cell.length_a   1.000
_cell.length_b   1.000
_cell.length_c   1.000
_cell.angle_alpha   90.00
_cell.angle_beta   90.00
_cell.angle_gamma   90.00
#
_symmetry.space_group_name_H-M   'P 1'
#
loop_
_entity.id
_entity.type
_entity.pdbx_description
1 polymer ?
#
loop_
_entity_poly.entity_id
_entity_poly.type
_entity_poly.pdbx_seq_one_letter_code
_entity_poly.pdbx_strand_id
1 'polypeptide(L)'
;MYIPLWIIVIGAIIWFIYARNKEKAQQNISVTTKEKEVVISEETVFKVQSKFEDKITNETDFPDAISGDEIYIYKNLMRPWFDKLTAQYRYDEKMTQKLRNDWLDYMDAVGDRSTYNYLSLESEDEKQSEKYREDHITASRKMFAIQDAFATTIGADAVSELKKVKEMGFMSFSRHGELAPEGFKWDLGRRELVPIKEKKKTPEK
;
A
#
# COMPACT_ATOMS: atom_id res chain seq x y z
N MET A 1 38.58 12.65 -26.96
CA MET A 1 38.33 12.85 -25.52
C MET A 1 37.06 12.06 -25.19
N TYR A 2 37.19 10.87 -24.61
CA TYR A 2 36.05 9.99 -24.33
C TYR A 2 35.36 10.49 -23.05
N ILE A 3 34.12 10.97 -23.17
CA ILE A 3 33.28 11.25 -21.99
C ILE A 3 32.79 9.89 -21.50
N PRO A 4 33.19 9.46 -20.30
CA PRO A 4 32.86 8.13 -19.84
C PRO A 4 31.37 8.06 -19.48
N LEU A 5 30.71 6.98 -19.93
CA LEU A 5 29.26 6.81 -19.97
C LEU A 5 28.55 7.02 -18.63
N TRP A 6 29.25 6.76 -17.51
CA TRP A 6 28.74 6.95 -16.15
C TRP A 6 28.42 8.43 -15.83
N ILE A 7 29.11 9.40 -16.45
CA ILE A 7 28.81 10.83 -16.26
C ILE A 7 27.45 11.19 -16.87
N ILE A 8 27.07 10.57 -17.98
CA ILE A 8 25.77 10.77 -18.64
C ILE A 8 24.66 10.15 -17.78
N VAL A 9 24.90 8.97 -17.21
CA VAL A 9 23.94 8.29 -16.32
C VAL A 9 23.73 9.08 -15.03
N ILE A 10 24.81 9.57 -14.40
CA ILE A 10 24.71 10.43 -13.20
C ILE A 10 23.99 11.73 -13.53
N GLY A 11 24.27 12.34 -14.69
CA GLY A 11 23.56 13.52 -15.17
C GLY A 11 22.06 13.27 -15.36
N ALA A 12 21.68 12.11 -15.91
CA ALA A 12 20.28 11.72 -16.07
C ALA A 12 19.57 11.46 -14.74
N ILE A 13 20.27 10.85 -13.76
CA ILE A 13 19.73 10.61 -12.41
C ILE A 13 19.56 11.93 -11.66
N ILE A 14 20.55 12.83 -11.71
CA ILE A 14 20.45 14.16 -11.09
C ILE A 14 19.34 14.98 -11.76
N TRP A 15 19.23 14.93 -13.09
CA TRP A 15 18.12 15.57 -13.81
C TRP A 15 16.78 14.97 -13.39
N PHE A 16 16.66 13.64 -13.30
CA PHE A 16 15.42 12.96 -12.93
C PHE A 16 14.97 13.32 -11.51
N ILE A 17 15.91 13.37 -10.56
CA ILE A 17 15.64 13.82 -9.18
C ILE A 17 15.27 15.31 -9.16
N TYR A 18 15.97 16.15 -9.92
CA TYR A 18 15.67 17.58 -10.01
C TYR A 18 14.31 17.84 -10.66
N ALA A 19 13.94 17.11 -11.71
CA ALA A 19 12.64 17.19 -12.37
C ALA A 19 11.50 16.78 -11.42
N ARG A 20 11.67 15.67 -10.68
CA ARG A 20 10.70 15.25 -9.65
C ARG A 20 10.56 16.27 -8.53
N ASN A 21 11.66 16.90 -8.10
CA ASN A 21 11.61 17.94 -7.08
C ASN A 21 11.04 19.25 -7.60
N LYS A 22 11.17 19.56 -8.90
CA LYS A 22 10.58 20.76 -9.50
C LYS A 22 9.06 20.65 -9.62
N GLU A 23 8.53 19.45 -9.86
CA GLU A 23 7.09 19.17 -9.75
C GLU A 23 6.57 19.38 -8.31
N LYS A 24 7.34 19.00 -7.29
CA LYS A 24 7.02 19.28 -5.87
C LYS A 24 7.24 20.74 -5.46
N ALA A 25 8.18 21.45 -6.10
CA ALA A 25 8.52 22.83 -5.77
C ALA A 25 7.59 23.87 -6.45
N GLN A 26 7.02 23.56 -7.62
CA GLN A 26 6.00 24.40 -8.24
C GLN A 26 4.67 24.44 -7.47
N GLN A 27 4.45 23.53 -6.51
CA GLN A 27 3.32 23.58 -5.58
C GLN A 27 3.53 24.55 -4.41
N ASN A 28 4.72 25.12 -4.22
CA ASN A 28 5.08 25.90 -3.03
C ASN A 28 5.48 27.37 -3.32
N ILE A 29 4.91 28.02 -4.34
CA ILE A 29 5.07 29.47 -4.54
C ILE A 29 3.74 30.11 -4.94
N SER A 30 2.90 30.43 -3.95
CA SER A 30 2.33 31.77 -3.75
C SER A 30 1.34 31.76 -2.57
N VAL A 31 1.80 32.30 -1.44
CA VAL A 31 0.91 32.68 -0.33
C VAL A 31 0.06 33.86 -0.81
N THR A 32 -1.22 33.57 -1.05
CA THR A 32 -2.45 34.41 -0.96
C THR A 32 -3.39 33.99 -2.08
N THR A 33 -4.02 32.82 -1.95
CA THR A 33 -5.19 32.49 -2.78
C THR A 33 -6.01 31.48 -1.98
N LYS A 34 -7.31 31.69 -1.89
CA LYS A 34 -8.27 30.69 -1.38
C LYS A 34 -7.84 29.33 -1.91
N GLU A 35 -7.51 28.42 -0.99
CA GLU A 35 -7.16 27.03 -1.29
C GLU A 35 -8.32 26.47 -2.10
N LYS A 36 -8.17 26.43 -3.42
CA LYS A 36 -9.07 25.66 -4.28
C LYS A 36 -8.76 24.24 -3.88
N GLU A 37 -9.59 23.64 -3.02
CA GLU A 37 -9.57 22.21 -2.78
C GLU A 37 -9.45 21.54 -4.15
N VAL A 38 -8.35 20.81 -4.36
CA VAL A 38 -8.12 20.10 -5.62
C VAL A 38 -9.21 19.04 -5.68
N VAL A 39 -10.24 19.31 -6.47
CA VAL A 39 -11.37 18.39 -6.65
C VAL A 39 -10.85 17.16 -7.38
N ILE A 40 -10.80 16.03 -6.70
CA ILE A 40 -10.42 14.75 -7.30
C ILE A 40 -11.59 14.28 -8.17
N SER A 41 -11.32 14.15 -9.47
CA SER A 41 -12.25 13.57 -10.42
C SER A 41 -12.33 12.04 -10.26
N GLU A 42 -13.47 11.46 -10.61
CA GLU A 42 -13.64 10.01 -10.68
C GLU A 42 -12.67 9.36 -11.68
N GLU A 43 -12.37 10.04 -12.78
CA GLU A 43 -11.35 9.62 -13.75
C GLU A 43 -9.96 9.49 -13.12
N THR A 44 -9.60 10.42 -12.22
CA THR A 44 -8.31 10.37 -11.51
C THR A 44 -8.27 9.15 -10.59
N VAL A 45 -9.35 8.92 -9.85
CA VAL A 45 -9.48 7.73 -8.98
C VAL A 45 -9.33 6.46 -9.79
N PHE A 46 -10.08 6.33 -10.88
CA PHE A 46 -10.03 5.16 -11.75
C PHE A 46 -8.63 4.91 -12.31
N LYS A 47 -7.94 5.95 -12.77
CA LYS A 47 -6.59 5.84 -13.33
C LYS A 47 -5.58 5.36 -12.29
N VAL A 48 -5.60 5.91 -11.09
CA VAL A 48 -4.68 5.50 -10.02
C VAL A 48 -5.00 4.07 -9.57
N GLN A 49 -6.28 3.75 -9.40
CA GLN A 49 -6.71 2.42 -9.03
C GLN A 49 -6.32 1.37 -10.07
N SER A 50 -6.53 1.63 -11.36
CA SER A 50 -6.13 0.72 -12.44
C SER A 50 -4.62 0.46 -12.40
N LYS A 51 -3.79 1.50 -12.18
CA LYS A 51 -2.35 1.34 -12.06
C LYS A 51 -1.96 0.50 -10.82
N PHE A 52 -2.66 0.70 -9.70
CA PHE A 52 -2.44 -0.09 -8.50
C PHE A 52 -2.84 -1.56 -8.72
N GLU A 53 -3.98 -1.81 -9.38
CA GLU A 53 -4.46 -3.15 -9.75
C GLU A 53 -3.49 -3.87 -10.72
N ASP A 54 -2.90 -3.13 -11.67
CA ASP A 54 -1.86 -3.66 -12.55
C ASP A 54 -0.61 -4.06 -11.75
N LYS A 55 -0.19 -3.23 -10.79
CA LYS A 55 0.96 -3.52 -9.91
C LYS A 55 0.75 -4.81 -9.11
N ILE A 56 -0.36 -4.94 -8.40
CA ILE A 56 -0.65 -6.13 -7.57
C ILE A 56 -0.88 -7.40 -8.39
N THR A 57 -1.08 -7.29 -9.70
CA THR A 57 -1.26 -8.43 -10.60
C THR A 57 0.05 -8.86 -11.24
N ASN A 58 0.79 -7.89 -11.79
CA ASN A 58 1.95 -8.18 -12.65
C ASN A 58 3.29 -8.14 -11.91
N GLU A 59 3.37 -7.48 -10.76
CA GLU A 59 4.64 -7.25 -10.03
C GLU A 59 4.75 -8.10 -8.75
N THR A 60 3.95 -9.16 -8.62
CA THR A 60 3.94 -10.03 -7.41
C THR A 60 5.24 -10.83 -7.18
N ASP A 61 6.12 -10.90 -8.17
CA ASP A 61 7.41 -11.57 -8.10
C ASP A 61 8.57 -10.60 -7.80
N PHE A 62 8.29 -9.29 -7.67
CA PHE A 62 9.32 -8.29 -7.37
C PHE A 62 9.70 -8.31 -5.89
N PRO A 63 10.95 -7.93 -5.55
CA PRO A 63 11.41 -7.97 -4.17
C PRO A 63 10.72 -6.90 -3.27
N ASP A 64 10.14 -5.86 -3.88
CA ASP A 64 9.30 -4.86 -3.21
C ASP A 64 7.80 -5.06 -3.49
N ALA A 65 7.39 -6.27 -3.87
CA ALA A 65 6.00 -6.61 -4.09
C ALA A 65 5.15 -6.39 -2.83
N ILE A 66 3.92 -5.91 -3.05
CA ILE A 66 2.89 -5.77 -2.01
C ILE A 66 2.57 -7.15 -1.45
N SER A 67 2.44 -7.25 -0.12
CA SER A 67 2.25 -8.55 0.53
C SER A 67 0.86 -9.14 0.29
N GLY A 68 0.76 -10.46 0.37
CA GLY A 68 -0.50 -11.18 0.11
C GLY A 68 -1.65 -10.74 1.01
N ASP A 69 -1.40 -10.51 2.30
CA ASP A 69 -2.38 -10.01 3.26
C ASP A 69 -2.89 -8.60 2.87
N GLU A 70 -2.00 -7.72 2.41
CA GLU A 70 -2.38 -6.39 1.94
C GLU A 70 -3.22 -6.46 0.67
N ILE A 71 -2.86 -7.33 -0.26
CA ILE A 71 -3.65 -7.58 -1.48
C ILE A 71 -5.03 -8.15 -1.11
N TYR A 72 -5.10 -9.05 -0.12
CA TYR A 72 -6.37 -9.58 0.37
C TYR A 72 -7.24 -8.46 0.98
N ILE A 73 -6.67 -7.62 1.85
CA ILE A 73 -7.38 -6.49 2.47
C ILE A 73 -7.86 -5.51 1.40
N TYR A 74 -7.02 -5.19 0.41
CA TYR A 74 -7.40 -4.33 -0.71
C TYR A 74 -8.61 -4.90 -1.47
N LYS A 75 -8.53 -6.15 -1.93
CA LYS A 75 -9.54 -6.79 -2.79
C LYS A 75 -10.87 -7.02 -2.06
N ASN A 76 -10.81 -7.50 -0.83
CA ASN A 76 -11.99 -8.02 -0.13
C ASN A 76 -12.59 -7.05 0.87
N LEU A 77 -11.83 -6.07 1.36
CA LEU A 77 -12.29 -5.11 2.36
C LEU A 77 -12.32 -3.70 1.79
N MET A 78 -11.14 -3.13 1.52
CA MET A 78 -11.01 -1.70 1.28
C MET A 78 -11.69 -1.24 -0.02
N ARG A 79 -11.55 -1.98 -1.13
CA ARG A 79 -12.21 -1.65 -2.39
C ARG A 79 -13.75 -1.72 -2.27
N PRO A 80 -14.36 -2.84 -1.80
CA PRO A 80 -15.80 -2.89 -1.55
C PRO A 80 -16.31 -1.80 -0.59
N TRP A 81 -15.53 -1.46 0.44
CA TRP A 81 -15.89 -0.40 1.37
C TRP A 81 -15.84 0.98 0.72
N PHE A 82 -14.84 1.25 -0.11
CA PHE A 82 -14.77 2.49 -0.88
C PHE A 82 -15.98 2.65 -1.81
N ASP A 83 -16.32 1.62 -2.57
CA ASP A 83 -17.48 1.64 -3.47
C ASP A 83 -18.79 1.87 -2.70
N LYS A 84 -18.95 1.19 -1.55
CA LYS A 84 -20.12 1.35 -0.68
C LYS A 84 -20.21 2.77 -0.09
N LEU A 85 -19.12 3.31 0.43
CA LEU A 85 -19.10 4.63 1.06
C LEU A 85 -19.30 5.75 0.04
N THR A 86 -18.65 5.67 -1.13
CA THR A 86 -18.84 6.67 -2.19
C THR A 86 -20.28 6.66 -2.74
N ALA A 87 -20.91 5.49 -2.85
CA ALA A 87 -22.32 5.38 -3.19
C ALA A 87 -23.24 5.99 -2.11
N GLN A 88 -22.95 5.72 -0.83
CA GLN A 88 -23.71 6.24 0.31
C GLN A 88 -23.63 7.77 0.41
N TYR A 89 -22.45 8.35 0.20
CA TYR A 89 -22.19 9.78 0.32
C TYR A 89 -22.23 10.53 -1.02
N ARG A 90 -22.80 9.94 -2.09
CA ARG A 90 -22.77 10.50 -3.46
C ARG A 90 -23.28 11.95 -3.62
N TYR A 91 -24.10 12.42 -2.69
CA TYR A 91 -24.64 13.79 -2.68
C TYR A 91 -23.99 14.71 -1.63
N ASP A 92 -23.07 14.17 -0.84
CA ASP A 92 -22.21 14.92 0.06
C ASP A 92 -20.84 15.06 -0.61
N GLU A 93 -20.65 16.19 -1.31
CA GLU A 93 -19.43 16.46 -2.07
C GLU A 93 -18.19 16.46 -1.17
N LYS A 94 -18.30 17.03 0.04
CA LYS A 94 -17.19 17.12 0.99
C LYS A 94 -16.75 15.72 1.44
N MET A 95 -17.72 14.88 1.83
CA MET A 95 -17.41 13.49 2.22
C MET A 95 -16.90 12.67 1.04
N THR A 96 -17.47 12.85 -0.15
CA THR A 96 -16.99 12.17 -1.36
C THR A 96 -15.54 12.53 -1.66
N GLN A 97 -15.18 13.82 -1.61
CA GLN A 97 -13.79 14.26 -1.83
C GLN A 97 -12.84 13.72 -0.76
N LYS A 98 -13.26 13.69 0.50
CA LYS A 98 -12.48 13.07 1.58
C LYS A 98 -12.24 11.57 1.31
N LEU A 99 -13.29 10.82 0.96
CA LEU A 99 -13.18 9.39 0.65
C LEU A 99 -12.25 9.13 -0.53
N ARG A 100 -12.31 9.96 -1.58
CA ARG A 100 -11.40 9.87 -2.73
C ARG A 100 -9.95 10.15 -2.34
N ASN A 101 -9.71 11.20 -1.55
CA ASN A 101 -8.37 11.49 -1.02
C ASN A 101 -7.84 10.31 -0.20
N ASP A 102 -8.61 9.84 0.80
CA ASP A 102 -8.21 8.73 1.66
C ASP A 102 -7.96 7.45 0.84
N TRP A 103 -8.73 7.21 -0.22
CA TRP A 103 -8.54 6.06 -1.12
C TRP A 103 -7.25 6.10 -1.93
N LEU A 104 -6.93 7.26 -2.52
CA LEU A 104 -5.66 7.44 -3.23
C LEU A 104 -4.48 7.31 -2.28
N ASP A 105 -4.59 7.97 -1.12
CA ASP A 105 -3.59 7.93 -0.06
C ASP A 105 -3.34 6.52 0.49
N TYR A 106 -4.38 5.69 0.54
CA TYR A 106 -4.26 4.29 0.94
C TYR A 106 -3.45 3.49 -0.07
N MET A 107 -3.76 3.56 -1.37
CA MET A 107 -3.03 2.82 -2.40
C MET A 107 -1.56 3.24 -2.48
N ASP A 108 -1.29 4.53 -2.36
CA ASP A 108 0.09 5.04 -2.30
C ASP A 108 0.80 4.52 -1.05
N ALA A 109 0.17 4.56 0.13
CA ALA A 109 0.77 4.08 1.37
C ALA A 109 1.07 2.57 1.36
N VAL A 110 0.21 1.75 0.75
CA VAL A 110 0.45 0.30 0.58
C VAL A 110 1.68 0.06 -0.30
N GLY A 111 1.79 0.78 -1.42
CA GLY A 111 2.94 0.67 -2.32
C GLY A 111 4.24 1.14 -1.67
N ASP A 112 4.22 2.32 -1.08
CA ASP A 112 5.37 2.95 -0.42
C ASP A 112 5.90 2.10 0.74
N ARG A 113 5.02 1.51 1.54
CA ARG A 113 5.39 0.63 2.65
C ARG A 113 6.29 -0.51 2.16
N SER A 114 5.91 -1.19 1.08
CA SER A 114 6.66 -2.33 0.54
C SER A 114 7.99 -1.89 -0.06
N THR A 115 7.98 -0.81 -0.85
CA THR A 115 9.19 -0.23 -1.46
C THR A 115 10.20 0.25 -0.41
N TYR A 116 9.77 1.00 0.61
CA TYR A 116 10.68 1.47 1.65
C TYR A 116 11.22 0.36 2.54
N ASN A 117 10.42 -0.69 2.80
CA ASN A 117 10.91 -1.87 3.50
C ASN A 117 12.08 -2.50 2.74
N TYR A 118 11.89 -2.77 1.45
CA TYR A 118 12.93 -3.33 0.59
C TYR A 118 14.18 -2.43 0.54
N LEU A 119 14.00 -1.13 0.29
CA LEU A 119 15.12 -0.19 0.22
C LEU A 119 15.90 -0.08 1.54
N SER A 120 15.22 -0.22 2.68
CA SER A 120 15.90 -0.24 3.99
C SER A 120 16.78 -1.47 4.19
N LEU A 121 16.44 -2.60 3.57
CA LEU A 121 17.19 -3.85 3.69
C LEU A 121 18.37 -3.91 2.71
N GLU A 122 18.23 -3.28 1.54
CA GLU A 122 19.24 -3.29 0.48
C GLU A 122 20.24 -2.12 0.55
N SER A 123 19.99 -1.11 1.38
CA SER A 123 20.86 0.06 1.46
C SER A 123 22.15 -0.25 2.22
N GLU A 124 23.30 -0.07 1.54
CA GLU A 124 24.63 -0.18 2.16
C GLU A 124 24.97 1.01 3.09
N ASP A 125 24.37 2.18 2.84
CA ASP A 125 24.50 3.36 3.72
C ASP A 125 23.50 3.26 4.88
N GLU A 126 24.03 3.18 6.11
CA GLU A 126 23.26 3.08 7.35
C GLU A 126 22.29 4.25 7.55
N LYS A 127 22.71 5.48 7.22
CA LYS A 127 21.83 6.66 7.38
C LYS A 127 20.66 6.61 6.41
N GLN A 128 20.93 6.17 5.19
CA GLN A 128 19.92 6.04 4.15
C GLN A 128 18.97 4.86 4.43
N SER A 129 19.50 3.75 4.94
CA SER A 129 18.73 2.61 5.45
C SER A 129 17.75 3.05 6.54
N GLU A 130 18.24 3.80 7.54
CA GLU A 130 17.40 4.25 8.65
C GLU A 130 16.29 5.20 8.17
N LYS A 131 16.60 6.11 7.23
CA LYS A 131 15.58 6.95 6.61
C LYS A 131 14.49 6.12 5.93
N TYR A 132 14.85 5.10 5.15
CA TYR A 132 13.85 4.24 4.51
C TYR A 132 13.04 3.45 5.54
N ARG A 133 13.64 3.05 6.67
CA ARG A 133 12.91 2.42 7.77
C ARG A 133 11.88 3.38 8.39
N GLU A 134 12.24 4.64 8.60
CA GLU A 134 11.30 5.67 9.08
C GLU A 134 10.16 5.93 8.08
N ASP A 135 10.50 6.00 6.78
CA ASP A 135 9.52 6.16 5.71
C ASP A 135 8.56 4.95 5.63
N HIS A 136 9.08 3.72 5.79
CA HIS A 136 8.27 2.49 5.91
C HIS A 136 7.30 2.55 7.09
N ILE A 137 7.77 2.98 8.27
CA ILE A 137 6.93 3.12 9.47
C ILE A 137 5.83 4.17 9.23
N THR A 138 6.16 5.28 8.58
CA THR A 138 5.23 6.36 8.28
C THR A 138 4.15 5.90 7.30
N ALA A 139 4.54 5.23 6.21
CA ALA A 139 3.61 4.64 5.25
C ALA A 139 2.71 3.59 5.91
N SER A 140 3.27 2.73 6.76
CA SER A 140 2.51 1.73 7.53
C SER A 140 1.44 2.37 8.42
N ARG A 141 1.80 3.41 9.17
CA ARG A 141 0.86 4.14 10.04
C ARG A 141 -0.26 4.80 9.26
N LYS A 142 0.07 5.44 8.12
CA LYS A 142 -0.92 6.05 7.22
C LYS A 142 -1.89 5.00 6.69
N MET A 143 -1.37 3.89 6.17
CA MET A 143 -2.18 2.77 5.68
C MET A 143 -3.13 2.24 6.75
N PHE A 144 -2.63 1.96 7.96
CA PHE A 144 -3.47 1.42 9.05
C PHE A 144 -4.53 2.41 9.50
N ALA A 145 -4.19 3.70 9.63
CA ALA A 145 -5.15 4.72 10.02
C ALA A 145 -6.31 4.84 9.02
N ILE A 146 -6.02 4.75 7.72
CA ILE A 146 -7.05 4.78 6.67
C ILE A 146 -7.92 3.52 6.72
N GLN A 147 -7.31 2.33 6.85
CA GLN A 147 -8.08 1.08 7.00
C GLN A 147 -9.04 1.13 8.19
N ASP A 148 -8.55 1.58 9.34
CA ASP A 148 -9.35 1.66 10.56
C ASP A 148 -10.46 2.73 10.42
N ALA A 149 -10.18 3.85 9.75
CA ALA A 149 -11.18 4.89 9.47
C ALA A 149 -12.29 4.36 8.54
N PHE A 150 -11.94 3.64 7.48
CA PHE A 150 -12.92 3.00 6.59
C PHE A 150 -13.77 1.98 7.34
N ALA A 151 -13.13 1.06 8.07
CA ALA A 151 -13.83 0.04 8.85
C ALA A 151 -14.80 0.68 9.87
N THR A 152 -14.35 1.71 10.59
CA THR A 152 -15.19 2.45 11.55
C THR A 152 -16.39 3.11 10.86
N THR A 153 -16.19 3.70 9.67
CA THR A 153 -17.27 4.36 8.93
C THR A 153 -18.28 3.34 8.38
N ILE A 154 -17.84 2.13 8.02
CA ILE A 154 -18.71 1.05 7.55
C ILE A 154 -19.55 0.47 8.70
N GLY A 155 -18.93 0.23 9.86
CA GLY A 155 -19.60 -0.25 11.06
C GLY A 155 -18.82 -1.31 11.85
N ALA A 156 -19.39 -1.74 12.99
CA ALA A 156 -18.73 -2.62 13.96
C ALA A 156 -18.29 -3.98 13.37
N ASP A 157 -19.08 -4.55 12.45
CA ASP A 157 -18.74 -5.81 11.79
C ASP A 157 -17.48 -5.69 10.93
N ALA A 158 -17.32 -4.57 10.21
CA ALA A 158 -16.12 -4.30 9.40
C ALA A 158 -14.86 -4.10 10.26
N VAL A 159 -15.01 -3.49 11.44
CA VAL A 159 -13.90 -3.38 12.41
C VAL A 159 -13.48 -4.77 12.92
N SER A 160 -14.46 -5.63 13.23
CA SER A 160 -14.18 -7.01 13.66
C SER A 160 -13.51 -7.82 12.55
N GLU A 161 -14.00 -7.69 11.32
CA GLU A 161 -13.44 -8.36 10.15
C GLU A 161 -11.99 -7.93 9.87
N LEU A 162 -11.72 -6.61 9.86
CA LEU A 162 -10.36 -6.08 9.67
C LEU A 162 -9.41 -6.63 10.73
N LYS A 163 -9.85 -6.63 12.00
CA LYS A 163 -9.06 -7.16 13.10
C LYS A 163 -8.76 -8.64 12.91
N LYS A 164 -9.77 -9.44 12.56
CA LYS A 164 -9.61 -10.88 12.30
C LYS A 164 -8.59 -11.13 11.20
N VAL A 165 -8.65 -10.38 10.10
CA VAL A 165 -7.70 -10.51 8.97
C VAL A 165 -6.29 -10.09 9.39
N LYS A 166 -6.11 -9.00 10.15
CA LYS A 166 -4.80 -8.57 10.68
C LYS A 166 -4.19 -9.58 11.67
N GLU A 167 -5.01 -10.36 12.36
CA GLU A 167 -4.57 -11.44 13.26
C GLU A 167 -4.18 -12.72 12.51
N MET A 168 -4.61 -12.88 11.26
CA MET A 168 -4.17 -13.99 10.42
C MET A 168 -2.69 -13.80 10.08
N GLY A 169 -1.86 -14.78 10.43
CA GLY A 169 -0.43 -14.72 10.10
C GLY A 169 -0.20 -14.66 8.58
N PHE A 170 0.90 -14.04 8.15
CA PHE A 170 1.19 -13.79 6.72
C PHE A 170 1.07 -15.04 5.83
N MET A 171 1.41 -16.23 6.36
CA MET A 171 1.33 -17.51 5.62
C MET A 171 -0.12 -17.92 5.31
N SER A 172 -1.12 -17.23 5.83
CA SER A 172 -2.53 -17.49 5.52
C SER A 172 -2.89 -16.99 4.12
N PHE A 173 -2.05 -16.15 3.50
CA PHE A 173 -2.34 -15.53 2.21
C PHE A 173 -1.32 -15.95 1.16
N SER A 174 -1.80 -16.20 -0.06
CA SER A 174 -0.94 -16.37 -1.23
C SER A 174 -0.35 -15.02 -1.62
N ARG A 175 0.70 -15.00 -2.44
CA ARG A 175 1.27 -13.75 -3.00
C ARG A 175 0.26 -12.92 -3.82
N HIS A 176 -0.85 -13.51 -4.24
CA HIS A 176 -1.93 -12.83 -4.98
C HIS A 176 -3.09 -12.41 -4.07
N GLY A 177 -2.96 -12.63 -2.77
CA GLY A 177 -3.96 -12.32 -1.74
C GLY A 177 -5.11 -13.32 -1.69
N GLU A 178 -4.86 -14.60 -1.98
CA GLU A 178 -5.84 -15.66 -1.81
C GLU A 178 -5.68 -16.30 -0.43
N LEU A 179 -6.79 -16.43 0.31
CA LEU A 179 -6.77 -17.06 1.62
C LEU A 179 -6.54 -18.58 1.48
N ALA A 180 -5.65 -19.12 2.30
CA ALA A 180 -5.42 -20.55 2.39
C ALA A 180 -6.71 -21.26 2.89
N PRO A 181 -7.04 -22.45 2.34
CA PRO A 181 -8.13 -23.26 2.87
C PRO A 181 -7.92 -23.61 4.35
N GLU A 182 -9.01 -23.90 5.05
CA GLU A 182 -8.96 -24.28 6.46
C GLU A 182 -8.02 -25.48 6.70
N GLY A 183 -7.15 -25.36 7.70
CA GLY A 183 -6.13 -26.37 8.01
C GLY A 183 -4.86 -26.29 7.16
N PHE A 184 -4.76 -25.33 6.23
CA PHE A 184 -3.59 -25.13 5.38
C PHE A 184 -2.98 -23.74 5.56
N LYS A 185 -1.73 -23.62 5.13
CA LYS A 185 -1.00 -22.35 4.99
C LYS A 185 -0.12 -22.39 3.75
N TRP A 186 0.26 -21.23 3.25
CA TRP A 186 1.19 -21.09 2.14
C TRP A 186 2.64 -21.21 2.61
N ASP A 187 3.43 -22.01 1.89
CA ASP A 187 4.89 -21.99 1.95
C ASP A 187 5.40 -21.00 0.91
N LEU A 188 5.93 -19.84 1.35
CA LEU A 188 6.44 -18.82 0.43
C LEU A 188 7.64 -19.27 -0.39
N GLY A 189 8.44 -20.20 0.12
CA GLY A 189 9.62 -20.71 -0.60
C GLY A 189 9.23 -21.67 -1.71
N ARG A 190 8.23 -22.52 -1.47
CA ARG A 190 7.80 -23.56 -2.42
C ARG A 190 6.60 -23.16 -3.28
N ARG A 191 5.89 -22.09 -2.91
CA ARG A 191 4.66 -21.63 -3.57
C ARG A 191 3.55 -22.68 -3.57
N GLU A 192 3.46 -23.45 -2.49
CA GLU A 192 2.51 -24.55 -2.34
C GLU A 192 1.76 -24.46 -1.01
N LEU A 193 0.57 -25.05 -0.96
CA LEU A 193 -0.19 -25.23 0.28
C LEU A 193 0.41 -26.37 1.10
N VAL A 194 0.67 -26.10 2.37
CA VAL A 194 1.14 -27.10 3.33
C VAL A 194 0.15 -27.21 4.49
N PRO A 195 -0.15 -28.44 4.96
CA PRO A 195 -1.04 -28.62 6.10
C PRO A 195 -0.41 -28.05 7.36
N ILE A 196 -1.23 -27.38 8.18
CA ILE A 196 -0.83 -26.90 9.50
C ILE A 196 -0.67 -28.13 10.39
N LYS A 197 0.57 -28.52 10.71
CA LYS A 197 0.82 -29.59 11.67
C LYS A 197 0.24 -29.18 13.02
N GLU A 198 -0.86 -29.79 13.42
CA GLU A 198 -1.39 -29.66 14.78
C GLU A 198 -0.29 -30.11 15.75
N LYS A 199 0.17 -29.20 16.61
CA LYS A 199 0.91 -29.63 17.81
C LYS A 199 -0.07 -30.45 18.63
N LYS A 200 0.09 -31.78 18.63
CA LYS A 200 -0.57 -32.65 19.60
C LYS A 200 -0.34 -32.05 20.98
N LYS A 201 -1.41 -31.58 21.64
CA LYS A 201 -1.38 -31.31 23.07
C LYS A 201 -1.01 -32.63 23.73
N THR A 202 0.21 -32.74 24.23
CA THR A 202 0.61 -33.83 25.10
C THR A 202 -0.34 -33.79 26.31
N PRO A 203 -1.13 -34.83 26.58
CA PRO A 203 -1.91 -34.85 27.80
C PRO A 203 -0.92 -34.88 28.96
N GLU A 204 -1.01 -33.87 29.84
CA GLU A 204 -0.35 -33.93 31.15
C GLU A 204 -0.86 -35.19 31.86
N LYS A 205 0.09 -36.05 32.24
CA LYS A 205 -0.16 -37.23 33.07
C LYS A 205 0.08 -36.88 34.53
#